data_AF-A0A5R8KH43-F1
#
_entry.id   AF-A0A5R8KH43-F1
#
_cell.length_a   1.000
_cell.length_b   1.000
_cell.length_c   1.000
_cell.angle_alpha   90.00
_cell.angle_beta   90.00
_cell.angle_gamma   90.00
#
_symmetry.space_group_name_H-M   'P 1'
#
loop_
_entity.id
_entity.type
_entity.pdbx_description
1 polymer ?
#
loop_
_entity_poly.entity_id
_entity_poly.type
_entity_poly.pdbx_seq_one_letter_code
_entity_poly.pdbx_strand_id
1 'polypeptide(L)'
;MRSTLPFLLFALFLSTACQSTTEKADRPSHRQQAALAQWLKRAAHADRRNDDEALRRATAKVAELWRENPSAPTGSFKLEVDSGPHKTAHPYYFQHYRPADTSSVSGMNTRYTRDGIGTPLIGIRTFAEDDPLAQYHPEEGIERAVTAVLDFPQPHQAKLTFYDPGKTLKVSGQPLAADFTAPLSNALGDPGRMRRLGLIGLLRSDNPNLKAGFLLTQPYDPQKTPLILVHGLLSNQSAWRNVANDLIADPKIRARYQIWFYHYPTGNPVLLSAEVFRRNLNQLRRDLNPSQHDPAMRHSVVIAHSMGGLLSKTLITTTDDKLWKRAFTISTEELRLDAKNRQLLVDSFQWKARPDVKRIIYVAVPHRGSTLATSFPARLIQRLIRLPETLLSVTADLIALDADALTEEALQTVESLSLSSIHNLSPNDPLLHSLNELETAPWVRRHSIIGNRGRKGPLEKSSDGVVPYTSSHLEGVDSEVIVPGDHGAYKTPEALAEIMRILQLP
;
A
#
# COMPACT_ATOMS: atom_id res chain seq x y z
N MET A 1 38.66 -10.10 13.84
CA MET A 1 38.82 -9.66 15.25
C MET A 1 37.44 -9.34 15.79
N ARG A 2 37.06 -9.98 16.90
CA ARG A 2 35.76 -9.84 17.57
C ARG A 2 35.64 -8.43 18.16
N SER A 3 34.58 -7.68 17.85
CA SER A 3 34.18 -6.51 18.62
C SER A 3 32.90 -6.84 19.41
N THR A 4 33.07 -6.88 20.72
CA THR A 4 32.03 -7.01 21.74
C THR A 4 31.41 -5.64 21.99
N LEU A 5 30.09 -5.49 21.79
CA LEU A 5 29.31 -4.32 22.21
C LEU A 5 28.66 -4.57 23.60
N PRO A 6 28.33 -3.52 24.38
CA PRO A 6 28.22 -3.63 25.83
C PRO A 6 26.88 -4.19 26.30
N PHE A 7 26.95 -5.08 27.29
CA PHE A 7 25.83 -5.47 28.14
C PHE A 7 25.46 -4.30 29.07
N LEU A 8 24.21 -3.82 29.03
CA LEU A 8 23.66 -2.95 30.06
C LEU A 8 23.15 -3.82 31.23
N LEU A 9 23.89 -3.82 32.34
CA LEU A 9 23.50 -4.43 33.61
C LEU A 9 22.96 -3.36 34.54
N PHE A 10 21.68 -3.45 34.92
CA PHE A 10 21.12 -2.68 36.03
C PHE A 10 20.96 -3.62 37.24
N ALA A 11 21.54 -3.23 38.37
CA ALA A 11 21.33 -3.88 39.67
C ALA A 11 20.63 -2.90 40.61
N LEU A 12 19.55 -3.34 41.26
CA LEU A 12 18.82 -2.59 42.28
C LEU A 12 18.86 -3.39 43.58
N PHE A 13 19.29 -2.76 44.68
CA PHE A 13 19.36 -3.33 46.03
C PHE A 13 18.16 -2.91 46.86
N LEU A 14 17.56 -3.86 47.58
CA LEU A 14 16.93 -3.65 48.89
C LEU A 14 16.73 -5.01 49.58
N SER A 15 17.15 -5.06 50.84
CA SER A 15 17.13 -6.23 51.71
C SER A 15 15.77 -6.41 52.39
N THR A 16 15.20 -7.62 52.32
CA THR A 16 14.46 -8.23 53.44
C THR A 16 14.55 -9.76 53.34
N ALA A 17 14.63 -10.40 54.50
CA ALA A 17 15.11 -11.76 54.68
C ALA A 17 14.07 -12.87 54.39
N CYS A 18 14.60 -13.97 53.83
CA CYS A 18 14.25 -15.38 54.03
C CYS A 18 12.80 -15.86 53.76
N GLN A 19 12.61 -16.64 52.68
CA GLN A 19 12.47 -18.10 52.77
C GLN A 19 12.60 -18.74 51.38
N SER A 20 13.49 -19.73 51.29
CA SER A 20 13.76 -20.54 50.11
C SER A 20 12.63 -21.54 49.87
N THR A 21 11.95 -21.42 48.75
CA THR A 21 11.31 -22.56 48.09
C THR A 21 11.76 -22.57 46.64
N THR A 22 12.33 -23.70 46.22
CA THR A 22 12.69 -23.99 44.83
C THR A 22 11.40 -24.17 44.03
N GLU A 23 10.78 -23.06 43.63
CA GLU A 23 9.70 -23.06 42.66
C GLU A 23 10.29 -23.15 41.25
N LYS A 24 9.78 -24.11 40.46
CA LYS A 24 9.92 -24.08 39.01
C LYS A 24 9.57 -22.67 38.54
N ALA A 25 10.38 -22.11 37.64
CA ALA A 25 10.12 -20.79 37.10
C ALA A 25 8.78 -20.81 36.35
N ASP A 26 7.70 -20.43 37.05
CA ASP A 26 6.36 -20.44 36.52
C ASP A 26 6.22 -19.34 35.48
N ARG A 27 5.57 -19.69 34.37
CA ARG A 27 5.32 -18.74 33.28
C ARG A 27 4.51 -17.56 33.82
N PRO A 28 4.72 -16.35 33.29
CA PRO A 28 4.03 -15.18 33.82
C PRO A 28 2.52 -15.36 33.77
N SER A 29 1.87 -15.06 34.89
CA SER A 29 0.42 -15.03 34.96
C SER A 29 -0.15 -13.97 34.02
N HIS A 30 -1.38 -14.17 33.58
CA HIS A 30 -2.14 -13.19 32.78
C HIS A 30 -2.14 -11.78 33.40
N ARG A 31 -2.02 -11.68 34.73
CA ARG A 31 -1.92 -10.40 35.46
C ARG A 31 -0.59 -9.67 35.22
N GLN A 32 0.53 -10.37 35.14
CA GLN A 32 1.84 -9.75 34.88
C GLN A 32 1.91 -9.18 33.44
N GLN A 33 1.30 -9.88 32.48
CA GLN A 33 1.19 -9.39 31.11
C GLN A 33 0.23 -8.17 31.02
N ALA A 34 -0.89 -8.21 31.76
CA ALA A 34 -1.82 -7.08 31.84
C ALA A 34 -1.18 -5.83 32.48
N ALA A 35 -0.32 -6.00 33.50
CA ALA A 35 0.42 -4.90 34.12
C ALA A 35 1.40 -4.25 33.13
N LEU A 36 2.17 -5.05 32.38
CA LEU A 36 3.01 -4.57 31.29
C LEU A 36 2.20 -3.76 30.25
N ALA A 37 1.02 -4.24 29.86
CA ALA A 37 0.13 -3.52 28.95
C ALA A 37 -0.35 -2.17 29.52
N GLN A 38 -0.80 -2.14 30.78
CA GLN A 38 -1.25 -0.92 31.44
C GLN A 38 -0.12 0.12 31.59
N TRP A 39 1.13 -0.33 31.74
CA TRP A 39 2.27 0.56 31.73
C TRP A 39 2.52 1.20 30.37
N LEU A 40 2.69 0.36 29.35
CA LEU A 40 2.98 0.80 27.98
C LEU A 40 1.94 1.85 27.57
N LYS A 41 0.68 1.62 27.96
CA LYS A 41 -0.44 2.56 27.84
C LYS A 41 -0.17 3.92 28.47
N ARG A 42 0.29 3.99 29.73
CA ARG A 42 0.63 5.26 30.41
C ARG A 42 1.85 5.94 29.78
N ALA A 43 2.86 5.18 29.37
CA ALA A 43 4.08 5.71 28.78
C ALA A 43 3.85 6.38 27.42
N ALA A 44 2.98 5.80 26.59
CA ALA A 44 2.62 6.34 25.28
C ALA A 44 1.92 7.70 25.33
N HIS A 45 1.33 8.07 26.48
CA HIS A 45 0.74 9.39 26.70
C HIS A 45 1.75 10.44 27.20
N ALA A 46 2.94 10.02 27.65
CA ALA A 46 3.85 10.88 28.42
C ALA A 46 4.99 11.51 27.61
N ASP A 47 5.33 11.01 26.40
CA ASP A 47 6.49 11.56 25.68
C ASP A 47 6.38 11.43 24.15
N ARG A 48 6.79 12.49 23.44
CA ARG A 48 6.91 12.54 21.97
C ARG A 48 8.34 12.87 21.52
N ARG A 49 9.33 12.99 22.42
CA ARG A 49 10.61 13.65 22.08
C ARG A 49 11.93 13.00 22.52
N ASN A 50 12.03 11.77 23.03
CA ASN A 50 13.35 11.08 23.12
C ASN A 50 13.29 9.55 23.39
N ASP A 51 14.19 8.80 22.73
CA ASP A 51 13.97 7.38 22.39
C ASP A 51 14.67 6.35 23.29
N ASP A 52 15.87 6.64 23.78
CA ASP A 52 16.54 5.77 24.76
C ASP A 52 15.88 5.86 26.15
N GLU A 53 15.24 6.99 26.43
CA GLU A 53 14.56 7.20 27.70
C GLU A 53 13.23 6.47 27.77
N ALA A 54 12.50 6.33 26.65
CA ALA A 54 11.23 5.60 26.62
C ALA A 54 11.41 4.10 26.92
N LEU A 55 12.41 3.45 26.32
CA LEU A 55 12.73 2.04 26.60
C LEU A 55 13.33 1.84 28.00
N ARG A 56 14.11 2.81 28.51
CA ARG A 56 14.60 2.81 29.89
C ARG A 56 13.47 3.02 30.90
N ARG A 57 12.55 3.95 30.66
CA ARG A 57 11.34 4.17 31.45
C ARG A 57 10.41 2.94 31.37
N ALA A 58 10.39 2.24 30.23
CA ALA A 58 9.72 0.94 30.07
C ALA A 58 10.24 -0.12 30.99
N THR A 59 11.53 -0.33 30.90
CA THR A 59 12.25 -1.25 31.77
C THR A 59 12.03 -0.89 33.25
N ALA A 60 12.15 0.39 33.61
CA ALA A 60 12.02 0.87 34.98
C ALA A 60 10.61 0.71 35.57
N LYS A 61 9.55 0.95 34.80
CA LYS A 61 8.18 0.83 35.32
C LYS A 61 7.58 -0.56 35.16
N VAL A 62 8.05 -1.38 34.22
CA VAL A 62 7.83 -2.84 34.29
C VAL A 62 8.33 -3.34 35.65
N ALA A 63 9.48 -2.88 36.12
CA ALA A 63 10.00 -3.19 37.46
C ALA A 63 9.22 -2.54 38.63
N GLU A 64 8.41 -1.50 38.40
CA GLU A 64 7.58 -0.86 39.43
C GLU A 64 6.18 -1.48 39.52
N LEU A 65 5.51 -1.77 38.40
CA LEU A 65 4.24 -2.50 38.40
C LEU A 65 4.42 -3.96 38.83
N TRP A 66 5.62 -4.49 38.67
CA TRP A 66 6.07 -5.70 39.32
C TRP A 66 6.01 -5.59 40.86
N ARG A 67 6.46 -4.48 41.44
CA ARG A 67 6.39 -4.22 42.89
C ARG A 67 4.96 -4.09 43.41
N GLU A 68 4.03 -3.63 42.57
CA GLU A 68 2.62 -3.46 42.93
C GLU A 68 1.76 -4.73 42.79
N ASN A 69 2.32 -5.83 42.25
CA ASN A 69 1.59 -7.08 42.06
C ASN A 69 1.94 -8.09 43.18
N PRO A 70 1.01 -8.42 44.10
CA PRO A 70 1.26 -9.32 45.24
C PRO A 70 1.55 -10.78 44.85
N SER A 71 1.34 -11.13 43.58
CA SER A 71 1.66 -12.45 42.99
C SER A 71 2.86 -12.41 42.04
N ALA A 72 3.55 -11.26 41.94
CA ALA A 72 4.83 -11.20 41.25
C ALA A 72 5.93 -11.81 42.15
N PRO A 73 6.84 -12.63 41.59
CA PRO A 73 7.93 -13.17 42.39
C PRO A 73 8.75 -12.04 43.01
N THR A 74 8.96 -12.12 44.32
CA THR A 74 9.63 -11.09 45.11
C THR A 74 11.15 -11.16 44.93
N GLY A 75 11.82 -10.01 44.81
CA GLY A 75 13.29 -9.91 44.71
C GLY A 75 13.80 -9.01 43.58
N SER A 76 15.12 -8.85 43.48
CA SER A 76 15.76 -8.13 42.38
C SER A 76 15.86 -9.02 41.15
N PHE A 77 15.59 -8.48 39.95
CA PHE A 77 15.69 -9.21 38.69
C PHE A 77 16.68 -8.53 37.76
N LYS A 78 17.56 -9.32 37.14
CA LYS A 78 18.32 -8.87 35.97
C LYS A 78 17.40 -8.95 34.75
N LEU A 79 17.09 -7.81 34.14
CA LEU A 79 16.34 -7.78 32.88
C LEU A 79 17.29 -7.96 31.70
N GLU A 80 16.99 -8.96 30.87
CA GLU A 80 17.59 -9.18 29.56
C GLU A 80 16.57 -8.79 28.48
N VAL A 81 17.00 -7.99 27.50
CA VAL A 81 16.17 -7.64 26.35
C VAL A 81 16.66 -8.44 25.16
N ASP A 82 15.76 -9.18 24.54
CA ASP A 82 16.06 -10.04 23.39
C ASP A 82 15.04 -9.83 22.27
N SER A 83 15.33 -10.42 21.12
CA SER A 83 14.43 -10.50 19.98
C SER A 83 14.14 -11.93 19.61
N GLY A 84 12.91 -12.15 19.18
CA GLY A 84 12.55 -13.34 18.43
C GLY A 84 13.40 -13.48 17.15
N PRO A 85 13.24 -14.60 16.43
CA PRO A 85 14.15 -15.01 15.35
C PRO A 85 14.11 -14.12 14.09
N HIS A 86 13.34 -13.02 14.10
CA HIS A 86 13.12 -12.20 12.92
C HIS A 86 13.71 -10.80 13.11
N LYS A 87 14.42 -10.30 12.09
CA LYS A 87 15.00 -8.94 12.09
C LYS A 87 13.97 -7.85 12.38
N THR A 88 12.74 -8.01 11.89
CA THR A 88 11.61 -7.10 12.16
C THR A 88 11.01 -7.24 13.56
N ALA A 89 11.61 -8.09 14.41
CA ALA A 89 11.33 -8.23 15.83
C ALA A 89 12.53 -7.80 16.70
N HIS A 90 13.63 -7.34 16.07
CA HIS A 90 14.81 -6.90 16.79
C HIS A 90 14.52 -5.59 17.53
N PRO A 91 14.81 -5.46 18.83
CA PRO A 91 14.44 -4.28 19.61
C PRO A 91 15.04 -3.00 19.04
N TYR A 92 16.23 -3.08 18.44
CA TYR A 92 16.93 -1.96 17.79
C TYR A 92 16.57 -1.75 16.32
N TYR A 93 15.67 -2.56 15.75
CA TYR A 93 15.16 -2.33 14.40
C TYR A 93 14.16 -1.16 14.37
N PHE A 94 13.44 -0.93 15.47
CA PHE A 94 12.52 0.19 15.65
C PHE A 94 13.10 1.18 16.65
N GLN A 95 12.95 2.48 16.38
CA GLN A 95 13.36 3.54 17.31
C GLN A 95 12.30 3.77 18.40
N HIS A 96 11.02 3.55 18.08
CA HIS A 96 9.93 3.77 19.03
C HIS A 96 8.96 2.60 19.10
N TYR A 97 8.28 2.49 20.24
CA TYR A 97 7.18 1.56 20.45
C TYR A 97 5.98 2.27 21.05
N ARG A 98 4.79 1.92 20.58
CA ARG A 98 3.52 2.38 21.16
C ARG A 98 2.58 1.21 21.40
N PRO A 99 1.77 1.20 22.46
CA PRO A 99 0.69 0.23 22.63
C PRO A 99 -0.25 0.27 21.44
N ALA A 100 -0.61 -0.90 20.94
CA ALA A 100 -1.60 -0.97 19.88
C ALA A 100 -2.98 -0.60 20.41
N ASP A 101 -3.36 -1.06 21.60
CA ASP A 101 -4.70 -0.91 22.21
C ASP A 101 -5.14 0.55 22.38
N THR A 102 -4.21 1.46 22.66
CA THR A 102 -4.49 2.92 22.81
C THR A 102 -4.31 3.73 21.54
N SER A 103 -3.77 3.14 20.48
CA SER A 103 -3.62 3.82 19.21
C SER A 103 -4.99 3.99 18.56
N SER A 104 -5.32 5.23 18.17
CA SER A 104 -6.57 5.53 17.48
C SER A 104 -6.58 4.85 16.12
N VAL A 105 -7.52 3.94 15.91
CA VAL A 105 -7.77 3.34 14.60
C VAL A 105 -8.84 4.17 13.90
N SER A 106 -8.51 4.78 12.76
CA SER A 106 -9.41 5.67 12.02
C SER A 106 -9.65 5.17 10.59
N GLY A 107 -10.91 5.20 10.17
CA GLY A 107 -11.33 4.82 8.82
C GLY A 107 -11.23 3.32 8.48
N MET A 108 -10.95 2.46 9.46
CA MET A 108 -10.94 1.00 9.29
C MET A 108 -12.31 0.43 9.66
N ASN A 109 -12.85 -0.44 8.81
CA ASN A 109 -14.13 -1.12 9.05
C ASN A 109 -14.02 -2.16 10.17
N THR A 110 -12.86 -2.80 10.29
CA THR A 110 -12.62 -3.89 11.23
C THR A 110 -11.23 -3.76 11.83
N ARG A 111 -11.10 -4.03 13.14
CA ARG A 111 -9.81 -4.10 13.83
C ARG A 111 -9.45 -5.57 14.01
N TYR A 112 -8.41 -6.01 13.32
CA TYR A 112 -7.94 -7.40 13.35
C TYR A 112 -6.89 -7.58 14.44
N THR A 113 -7.33 -8.22 15.53
CA THR A 113 -6.47 -8.63 16.64
C THR A 113 -6.41 -10.15 16.73
N ARG A 114 -5.42 -10.65 17.47
CA ARG A 114 -5.33 -12.05 17.88
C ARG A 114 -5.12 -12.08 19.38
N ASP A 115 -5.99 -12.79 20.09
CA ASP A 115 -5.83 -13.03 21.52
C ASP A 115 -4.67 -14.00 21.76
N GLY A 116 -3.94 -13.80 22.86
CA GLY A 116 -2.77 -14.60 23.17
C GLY A 116 -1.91 -13.99 24.26
N ILE A 117 -0.72 -14.55 24.45
CA ILE A 117 0.27 -14.05 25.39
C ILE A 117 1.03 -12.84 24.85
N GLY A 118 1.43 -11.96 25.75
CA GLY A 118 2.21 -10.77 25.47
C GLY A 118 1.36 -9.54 25.16
N THR A 119 2.03 -8.39 25.10
CA THR A 119 1.39 -7.09 24.85
C THR A 119 1.60 -6.68 23.39
N PRO A 120 0.53 -6.49 22.60
CA PRO A 120 0.62 -5.94 21.25
C PRO A 120 1.09 -4.48 21.25
N LEU A 121 2.06 -4.21 20.40
CA LEU A 121 2.74 -2.95 20.18
C LEU A 121 2.77 -2.60 18.70
N ILE A 122 2.96 -1.32 18.43
CA ILE A 122 3.36 -0.76 17.15
C ILE A 122 4.83 -0.38 17.29
N GLY A 123 5.72 -1.10 16.61
CA GLY A 123 7.11 -0.70 16.42
C GLY A 123 7.20 0.30 15.29
N ILE A 124 7.88 1.42 15.51
CA ILE A 124 8.01 2.55 14.58
C ILE A 124 9.47 2.68 14.20
N ARG A 125 9.75 2.60 12.89
CA ARG A 125 11.06 2.81 12.33
C ARG A 125 11.10 4.08 11.48
N THR A 126 11.85 5.07 11.92
CA THR A 126 12.12 6.29 11.14
C THR A 126 13.29 6.08 10.18
N PHE A 127 13.38 6.94 9.18
CA PHE A 127 14.47 6.94 8.22
C PHE A 127 15.48 8.04 8.59
N ALA A 128 16.76 7.81 8.27
CA ALA A 128 17.74 8.89 8.27
C ALA A 128 17.36 9.91 7.19
N GLU A 129 17.75 11.18 7.39
CA GLU A 129 17.40 12.27 6.46
C GLU A 129 17.90 12.01 5.02
N ASP A 130 18.97 11.24 4.86
CA ASP A 130 19.61 10.93 3.58
C ASP A 130 19.29 9.52 3.05
N ASP A 131 18.40 8.75 3.69
CA ASP A 131 18.02 7.42 3.21
C ASP A 131 17.22 7.53 1.90
N PRO A 132 17.76 7.03 0.77
CA PRO A 132 17.11 7.17 -0.53
C PRO A 132 15.79 6.40 -0.62
N LEU A 133 15.54 5.44 0.27
CA LEU A 133 14.28 4.68 0.30
C LEU A 133 13.18 5.40 1.09
N ALA A 134 13.52 6.42 1.89
CA ALA A 134 12.54 7.16 2.70
C ALA A 134 11.39 7.73 1.86
N GLN A 135 11.67 8.14 0.62
CA GLN A 135 10.68 8.66 -0.32
C GLN A 135 9.53 7.69 -0.65
N TYR A 136 9.72 6.39 -0.41
CA TYR A 136 8.72 5.35 -0.68
C TYR A 136 7.87 5.02 0.56
N HIS A 137 8.09 5.67 1.70
CA HIS A 137 7.45 5.34 2.96
C HIS A 137 6.68 6.53 3.53
N PRO A 138 5.76 6.33 4.50
CA PRO A 138 5.13 7.42 5.22
C PRO A 138 6.17 8.35 5.85
N GLU A 139 5.86 9.64 5.95
CA GLU A 139 6.76 10.64 6.58
C GLU A 139 7.07 10.29 8.04
N GLU A 140 6.10 9.70 8.74
CA GLU A 140 6.24 9.21 10.11
C GLU A 140 7.10 7.93 10.23
N GLY A 141 7.50 7.35 9.10
CA GLY A 141 8.29 6.13 9.00
C GLY A 141 7.46 4.87 8.79
N ILE A 142 8.08 3.72 9.04
CA ILE A 142 7.45 2.41 8.94
C ILE A 142 6.87 2.01 10.31
N GLU A 143 5.58 1.72 10.34
CA GLU A 143 4.92 1.15 11.51
C GLU A 143 4.63 -0.35 11.32
N ARG A 144 4.95 -1.18 12.33
CA ARG A 144 4.74 -2.64 12.29
C ARG A 144 4.17 -3.17 13.58
N ALA A 145 3.35 -4.22 13.44
CA ALA A 145 2.91 -5.01 14.58
C ALA A 145 4.11 -5.71 15.24
N VAL A 146 4.24 -5.55 16.55
CA VAL A 146 5.23 -6.21 17.40
C VAL A 146 4.53 -6.70 18.66
N THR A 147 4.93 -7.82 19.24
CA THR A 147 4.39 -8.29 20.51
C THR A 147 5.53 -8.48 21.51
N ALA A 148 5.45 -7.81 22.65
CA ALA A 148 6.41 -7.96 23.73
C ALA A 148 5.94 -9.05 24.70
N VAL A 149 6.80 -10.03 24.97
CA VAL A 149 6.57 -11.11 25.93
C VAL A 149 7.65 -11.02 27.00
N LEU A 150 7.24 -11.01 28.27
CA LEU A 150 8.14 -11.07 29.40
C LEU A 150 8.16 -12.50 29.93
N ASP A 151 9.32 -13.13 30.05
CA ASP A 151 9.52 -14.50 30.55
C ASP A 151 10.49 -14.51 31.74
N PHE A 152 10.47 -15.59 32.54
CA PHE A 152 11.35 -15.78 33.70
C PHE A 152 12.10 -17.11 33.54
N PRO A 153 13.25 -17.13 32.85
CA PRO A 153 13.97 -18.37 32.61
C PRO A 153 14.61 -18.96 33.87
N GLN A 154 14.96 -18.10 34.84
CA GLN A 154 15.57 -18.47 36.12
C GLN A 154 15.05 -17.54 37.23
N PRO A 155 15.13 -17.96 38.51
CA PRO A 155 14.93 -17.04 39.63
C PRO A 155 15.79 -15.79 39.47
N HIS A 156 15.23 -14.61 39.74
CA HIS A 156 15.92 -13.32 39.61
C HIS A 156 16.41 -12.97 38.19
N GLN A 157 15.94 -13.66 37.14
CA GLN A 157 16.19 -13.28 35.75
C GLN A 157 14.87 -13.06 35.02
N ALA A 158 14.70 -11.88 34.44
CA ALA A 158 13.56 -11.52 33.60
C ALA A 158 14.06 -11.37 32.16
N LYS A 159 13.31 -11.87 31.18
CA LYS A 159 13.65 -11.77 29.76
C LYS A 159 12.50 -11.14 28.99
N LEU A 160 12.67 -9.92 28.50
CA LEU A 160 11.72 -9.24 27.63
C LEU A 160 12.09 -9.52 26.17
N THR A 161 11.25 -10.29 25.47
CA THR A 161 11.47 -10.67 24.08
C THR A 161 10.41 -10.03 23.17
N PHE A 162 10.86 -9.36 22.11
CA PHE A 162 9.98 -8.80 21.09
C PHE A 162 9.81 -9.79 19.93
N TYR A 163 8.57 -10.00 19.47
CA TYR A 163 8.23 -10.91 18.38
C TYR A 163 7.48 -10.19 17.26
N ASP A 164 7.68 -10.59 16.01
CA ASP A 164 6.82 -10.24 14.88
C ASP A 164 5.62 -11.21 14.87
N PRO A 165 4.41 -10.78 15.26
CA PRO A 165 3.25 -11.66 15.37
C PRO A 165 2.70 -12.15 14.03
N GLY A 166 3.16 -11.56 12.93
CA GLY A 166 2.85 -12.01 11.58
C GLY A 166 3.67 -13.23 11.16
N LYS A 167 4.84 -13.43 11.76
CA LYS A 167 5.74 -14.57 11.51
C LYS A 167 5.76 -15.59 12.66
N THR A 168 5.59 -15.12 13.89
CA THR A 168 5.49 -15.96 15.10
C THR A 168 4.04 -16.11 15.51
N LEU A 169 3.50 -17.33 15.43
CA LEU A 169 2.10 -17.60 15.78
C LEU A 169 1.92 -17.97 17.25
N LYS A 170 2.91 -18.64 17.84
CA LYS A 170 2.88 -19.13 19.21
C LYS A 170 4.24 -18.94 19.87
N VAL A 171 4.23 -18.69 21.18
CA VAL A 171 5.41 -18.71 22.05
C VAL A 171 5.09 -19.65 23.20
N SER A 172 6.01 -20.56 23.52
CA SER A 172 5.83 -21.53 24.61
C SER A 172 4.52 -22.37 24.49
N GLY A 173 4.07 -22.65 23.27
CA GLY A 173 2.84 -23.41 22.99
C GLY A 173 1.53 -22.62 23.07
N GLN A 174 1.56 -21.36 23.51
CA GLN A 174 0.38 -20.49 23.58
C GLN A 174 0.35 -19.52 22.38
N PRO A 175 -0.84 -19.15 21.84
CA PRO A 175 -0.95 -18.12 20.82
C PRO A 175 -0.27 -16.82 21.26
N LEU A 176 0.45 -16.18 20.35
CA LEU A 176 1.06 -14.87 20.60
C LEU A 176 0.02 -13.78 20.29
N ALA A 177 -0.22 -12.84 21.21
CA ALA A 177 -1.14 -11.73 20.98
C ALA A 177 -0.72 -10.90 19.76
N ALA A 178 -1.66 -10.24 19.09
CA ALA A 178 -1.36 -9.38 17.94
C ALA A 178 -2.41 -8.29 17.71
N ASP A 179 -1.98 -7.18 17.11
CA ASP A 179 -2.87 -6.22 16.45
C ASP A 179 -2.27 -5.89 15.08
N PHE A 180 -2.96 -6.28 14.02
CA PHE A 180 -2.51 -6.08 12.64
C PHE A 180 -3.03 -4.79 12.02
N THR A 181 -4.11 -4.22 12.58
CA THR A 181 -4.80 -3.06 12.00
C THR A 181 -4.19 -1.74 12.46
N ALA A 182 -3.83 -1.62 13.74
CA ALA A 182 -3.30 -0.39 14.30
C ALA A 182 -2.10 0.21 13.53
N PRO A 183 -1.02 -0.54 13.20
CA PRO A 183 0.11 0.02 12.45
C PRO A 183 -0.28 0.48 11.03
N LEU A 184 -1.14 -0.27 10.33
CA LEU A 184 -1.59 0.11 8.98
C LEU A 184 -2.47 1.37 9.00
N SER A 185 -3.34 1.49 10.01
CA SER A 185 -4.22 2.65 10.18
C SER A 185 -3.44 3.94 10.33
N ASN A 186 -2.38 3.91 11.13
CA ASN A 186 -1.50 5.07 11.33
C ASN A 186 -0.72 5.38 10.05
N ALA A 187 -0.12 4.37 9.41
CA ALA A 187 0.68 4.54 8.20
C ALA A 187 -0.09 5.14 7.02
N LEU A 188 -1.40 4.87 6.91
CA LEU A 188 -2.27 5.45 5.86
C LEU A 188 -2.88 6.81 6.25
N GLY A 189 -2.60 7.30 7.44
CA GLY A 189 -3.03 8.61 7.94
C GLY A 189 -4.54 8.80 8.07
N ASP A 190 -4.94 10.05 8.34
CA ASP A 190 -6.36 10.43 8.49
C ASP A 190 -7.14 10.34 7.15
N PRO A 191 -8.26 9.59 7.10
CA PRO A 191 -9.06 9.43 5.88
C PRO A 191 -9.64 10.75 5.34
N GLY A 192 -10.03 11.68 6.21
CA GLY A 192 -10.61 12.97 5.82
C GLY A 192 -9.59 13.85 5.11
N ARG A 193 -8.37 13.94 5.65
CA ARG A 193 -7.22 14.58 5.01
C ARG A 193 -6.91 13.95 3.67
N MET A 194 -6.81 12.62 3.60
CA MET A 194 -6.49 11.92 2.35
C MET A 194 -7.54 12.15 1.26
N ARG A 195 -8.84 12.07 1.59
CA ARG A 195 -9.92 12.38 0.63
C ARG A 195 -9.80 13.80 0.07
N ARG A 196 -9.46 14.78 0.91
CA ARG A 196 -9.22 16.16 0.47
C ARG A 196 -8.03 16.24 -0.49
N LEU A 197 -6.93 15.55 -0.19
CA LEU A 197 -5.76 15.46 -1.08
C LEU A 197 -6.10 14.82 -2.43
N GLY A 198 -6.94 13.78 -2.47
CA GLY A 198 -7.42 13.19 -3.72
C GLY A 198 -8.20 14.18 -4.62
N LEU A 199 -9.05 15.03 -4.01
CA LEU A 199 -9.75 16.10 -4.73
C LEU A 199 -8.78 17.18 -5.22
N ILE A 200 -7.80 17.58 -4.40
CA ILE A 200 -6.78 18.55 -4.80
C ILE A 200 -5.94 17.99 -5.96
N GLY A 201 -5.56 16.71 -5.92
CA GLY A 201 -4.77 16.05 -6.96
C GLY A 201 -5.51 15.85 -8.29
N LEU A 202 -6.85 15.88 -8.30
CA LEU A 202 -7.61 16.01 -9.54
C LEU A 202 -7.50 17.43 -10.10
N LEU A 203 -7.66 18.45 -9.24
CA LEU A 203 -7.74 19.85 -9.66
C LEU A 203 -6.38 20.46 -10.02
N ARG A 204 -5.32 20.02 -9.33
CA ARG A 204 -3.94 20.53 -9.45
C ARG A 204 -2.96 19.37 -9.58
N SER A 205 -2.80 18.88 -10.80
CA SER A 205 -1.93 17.74 -11.12
C SER A 205 -0.43 18.09 -11.08
N ASP A 206 -0.11 19.39 -11.07
CA ASP A 206 1.22 20.00 -10.96
C ASP A 206 1.69 20.17 -9.51
N ASN A 207 0.87 19.82 -8.50
CA ASN A 207 1.20 20.03 -7.11
C ASN A 207 2.37 19.12 -6.66
N PRO A 208 3.51 19.70 -6.21
CA PRO A 208 4.68 18.92 -5.82
C PRO A 208 4.45 18.01 -4.59
N ASN A 209 3.44 18.28 -3.78
CA ASN A 209 3.06 17.46 -2.61
C ASN A 209 2.12 16.29 -2.97
N LEU A 210 1.69 16.18 -4.23
CA LEU A 210 0.77 15.14 -4.73
C LEU A 210 1.37 14.43 -5.95
N LYS A 211 2.70 14.26 -5.94
CA LYS A 211 3.41 13.58 -7.02
C LYS A 211 2.98 12.12 -7.12
N ALA A 212 2.89 11.63 -8.35
CA ALA A 212 2.69 10.22 -8.59
C ALA A 212 3.86 9.42 -8.01
N GLY A 213 3.57 8.29 -7.36
CA GLY A 213 4.59 7.53 -6.66
C GLY A 213 4.05 6.31 -5.93
N PHE A 214 4.96 5.51 -5.41
CA PHE A 214 4.64 4.35 -4.59
C PHE A 214 4.74 4.69 -3.11
N LEU A 215 3.79 4.16 -2.34
CA LEU A 215 3.82 4.14 -0.88
C LEU A 215 3.89 2.68 -0.40
N LEU A 216 4.94 2.37 0.33
CA LEU A 216 5.18 1.09 1.00
C LEU A 216 4.95 1.31 2.50
N THR A 217 3.92 0.70 3.07
CA THR A 217 3.63 0.79 4.52
C THR A 217 4.43 -0.21 5.35
N GLN A 218 5.25 -1.03 4.69
CA GLN A 218 6.07 -2.06 5.30
C GLN A 218 7.48 -2.04 4.70
N PRO A 219 8.50 -2.56 5.40
CA PRO A 219 9.82 -2.75 4.82
C PRO A 219 9.73 -3.73 3.64
N TYR A 220 10.53 -3.49 2.61
CA TYR A 220 10.66 -4.40 1.49
C TYR A 220 11.15 -5.78 1.94
N ASP A 221 10.50 -6.83 1.44
CA ASP A 221 10.90 -8.23 1.67
C ASP A 221 11.24 -8.88 0.31
N PRO A 222 12.50 -9.31 0.06
CA PRO A 222 12.92 -9.84 -1.25
C PRO A 222 12.26 -11.17 -1.61
N GLN A 223 11.59 -11.83 -0.66
CA GLN A 223 10.92 -13.12 -0.86
C GLN A 223 9.41 -13.01 -1.08
N LYS A 224 8.81 -11.82 -0.90
CA LYS A 224 7.36 -11.64 -1.04
C LYS A 224 6.98 -11.03 -2.37
N THR A 225 5.93 -11.57 -2.99
CA THR A 225 5.37 -11.04 -4.24
C THR A 225 4.79 -9.64 -4.00
N PRO A 226 5.22 -8.61 -4.76
CA PRO A 226 4.56 -7.31 -4.75
C PRO A 226 3.08 -7.42 -5.16
N LEU A 227 2.21 -6.89 -4.31
CA LEU A 227 0.79 -6.70 -4.57
C LEU A 227 0.53 -5.20 -4.74
N ILE A 228 0.41 -4.76 -5.99
CA ILE A 228 0.29 -3.36 -6.36
C ILE A 228 -1.18 -2.95 -6.39
N LEU A 229 -1.56 -1.97 -5.58
CA LEU A 229 -2.93 -1.46 -5.48
C LEU A 229 -3.03 -0.09 -6.17
N VAL A 230 -3.86 0.00 -7.21
CA VAL A 230 -3.99 1.19 -8.06
C VAL A 230 -5.41 1.76 -7.96
N HIS A 231 -5.54 2.99 -7.49
CA HIS A 231 -6.86 3.63 -7.27
C HIS A 231 -7.48 4.21 -8.54
N GLY A 232 -8.78 4.54 -8.48
CA GLY A 232 -9.53 5.19 -9.56
C GLY A 232 -9.50 6.73 -9.54
N LEU A 233 -10.30 7.33 -10.41
CA LEU A 233 -10.54 8.78 -10.53
C LEU A 233 -11.07 9.38 -9.21
N LEU A 234 -10.74 10.64 -8.90
CA LEU A 234 -11.21 11.36 -7.69
C LEU A 234 -10.84 10.67 -6.37
N SER A 235 -9.81 9.82 -6.39
CA SER A 235 -9.40 8.99 -5.27
C SER A 235 -7.91 9.10 -4.98
N ASN A 236 -7.43 8.32 -4.01
CA ASN A 236 -6.02 8.21 -3.66
C ASN A 236 -5.73 6.81 -3.09
N GLN A 237 -4.47 6.53 -2.79
CA GLN A 237 -4.00 5.27 -2.21
C GLN A 237 -4.79 4.77 -0.99
N SER A 238 -5.31 5.66 -0.14
CA SER A 238 -6.07 5.30 1.05
C SER A 238 -7.44 4.69 0.75
N ALA A 239 -7.91 4.72 -0.50
CA ALA A 239 -9.14 4.03 -0.90
C ALA A 239 -9.05 2.52 -0.65
N TRP A 240 -7.84 1.97 -0.80
CA TRP A 240 -7.55 0.56 -0.57
C TRP A 240 -7.37 0.19 0.90
N ARG A 241 -7.50 1.14 1.84
CA ARG A 241 -7.28 0.95 3.29
C ARG A 241 -7.92 -0.31 3.84
N ASN A 242 -9.22 -0.46 3.64
CA ASN A 242 -9.97 -1.58 4.21
C ASN A 242 -9.57 -2.89 3.55
N VAL A 243 -9.53 -2.94 2.22
CA VAL A 243 -9.02 -4.10 1.48
C VAL A 243 -7.62 -4.50 1.96
N ALA A 244 -6.68 -3.56 2.06
CA ALA A 244 -5.33 -3.84 2.55
C ALA A 244 -5.33 -4.36 3.99
N ASN A 245 -6.19 -3.84 4.86
CA ASN A 245 -6.36 -4.30 6.24
C ASN A 245 -6.87 -5.75 6.29
N ASP A 246 -7.89 -6.07 5.48
CA ASP A 246 -8.45 -7.42 5.35
C ASP A 246 -7.41 -8.41 4.79
N LEU A 247 -6.64 -7.99 3.77
CA LEU A 247 -5.59 -8.80 3.15
C LEU A 247 -4.40 -9.06 4.10
N ILE A 248 -3.99 -8.06 4.88
CA ILE A 248 -2.92 -8.22 5.87
C ILE A 248 -3.38 -9.07 7.05
N ALA A 249 -4.67 -9.10 7.38
CA ALA A 249 -5.19 -9.94 8.45
C ALA A 249 -5.08 -11.44 8.11
N ASP A 250 -5.30 -11.81 6.85
CA ASP A 250 -5.18 -13.20 6.39
C ASP A 250 -3.71 -13.69 6.43
N PRO A 251 -3.40 -14.76 7.20
CA PRO A 251 -2.03 -15.22 7.37
C PRO A 251 -1.40 -15.80 6.09
N LYS A 252 -2.18 -16.40 5.19
CA LYS A 252 -1.67 -16.96 3.92
C LYS A 252 -1.30 -15.82 2.97
N ILE A 253 -2.17 -14.83 2.84
CA ILE A 253 -1.92 -13.65 2.01
C ILE A 253 -0.75 -12.84 2.58
N ARG A 254 -0.75 -12.55 3.89
CA ARG A 254 0.33 -11.83 4.57
C ARG A 254 1.69 -12.54 4.42
N ALA A 255 1.72 -13.87 4.39
CA ALA A 255 2.96 -14.62 4.20
C ALA A 255 3.52 -14.48 2.77
N ARG A 256 2.63 -14.44 1.75
CA ARG A 256 3.02 -14.45 0.33
C ARG A 256 3.25 -13.06 -0.27
N TYR A 257 2.48 -12.06 0.17
CA TYR A 257 2.42 -10.75 -0.48
C TYR A 257 2.96 -9.62 0.38
N GLN A 258 3.49 -8.60 -0.29
CA GLN A 258 3.79 -7.28 0.27
C GLN A 258 3.00 -6.23 -0.50
N ILE A 259 2.24 -5.39 0.20
CA ILE A 259 1.34 -4.42 -0.42
C ILE A 259 2.09 -3.14 -0.79
N TRP A 260 1.99 -2.74 -2.05
CA TRP A 260 2.50 -1.47 -2.56
C TRP A 260 1.33 -0.64 -3.06
N PHE A 261 1.12 0.54 -2.48
CA PHE A 261 0.08 1.44 -2.95
C PHE A 261 0.66 2.35 -4.03
N TYR A 262 -0.08 2.56 -5.12
CA TYR A 262 0.32 3.52 -6.14
C TYR A 262 -0.64 4.71 -6.17
N HIS A 263 -0.08 5.91 -6.10
CA HIS A 263 -0.82 7.16 -6.29
C HIS A 263 -0.43 7.83 -7.60
N TYR A 264 -1.41 8.47 -8.23
CA TYR A 264 -1.21 9.34 -9.38
C TYR A 264 -2.26 10.46 -9.39
N PRO A 265 -1.92 11.65 -9.94
CA PRO A 265 -2.88 12.72 -10.14
C PRO A 265 -3.95 12.29 -11.12
N THR A 266 -5.18 12.14 -10.63
CA THR A 266 -6.26 11.58 -11.44
C THR A 266 -6.79 12.52 -12.51
N GLY A 267 -6.34 13.78 -12.56
CA GLY A 267 -6.70 14.74 -13.62
C GLY A 267 -5.88 14.57 -14.91
N ASN A 268 -4.72 13.92 -14.82
CA ASN A 268 -3.81 13.72 -15.96
C ASN A 268 -4.41 12.79 -17.02
N PRO A 269 -4.03 12.96 -18.31
CA PRO A 269 -4.36 12.00 -19.35
C PRO A 269 -4.00 10.57 -18.93
N VAL A 270 -4.79 9.60 -19.37
CA VAL A 270 -4.61 8.19 -18.99
C VAL A 270 -3.25 7.67 -19.45
N LEU A 271 -2.85 7.99 -20.70
CA LEU A 271 -1.58 7.55 -21.27
C LEU A 271 -0.37 8.16 -20.58
N LEU A 272 -0.41 9.46 -20.27
CA LEU A 272 0.63 10.12 -19.47
C LEU A 272 0.74 9.49 -18.08
N SER A 273 -0.39 9.24 -17.43
CA SER A 273 -0.40 8.60 -16.11
C SER A 273 0.15 7.18 -16.15
N ALA A 274 -0.05 6.46 -17.27
CA ALA A 274 0.51 5.13 -17.50
C ALA A 274 2.03 5.16 -17.72
N GLU A 275 2.56 6.12 -18.49
CA GLU A 275 4.01 6.36 -18.62
C GLU A 275 4.64 6.55 -17.24
N VAL A 276 4.09 7.50 -16.48
CA VAL A 276 4.60 7.87 -15.16
C VAL A 276 4.57 6.65 -14.22
N PHE A 277 3.51 5.85 -14.28
CA PHE A 277 3.41 4.62 -13.50
C PHE A 277 4.48 3.61 -13.85
N ARG A 278 4.72 3.36 -15.14
CA ARG A 278 5.73 2.41 -15.61
C ARG A 278 7.13 2.87 -15.22
N ARG A 279 7.43 4.16 -15.35
CA ARG A 279 8.71 4.76 -14.95
C ARG A 279 8.91 4.68 -13.44
N ASN A 280 7.92 5.05 -12.64
CA ASN A 280 7.97 4.93 -11.18
C ASN A 280 8.17 3.48 -10.74
N LEU A 281 7.51 2.52 -11.40
CA LEU A 281 7.66 1.11 -11.06
C LEU A 281 9.07 0.61 -11.41
N ASN A 282 9.63 1.03 -12.55
CA ASN A 282 11.01 0.73 -12.90
C ASN A 282 12.00 1.33 -11.89
N GLN A 283 11.78 2.57 -11.46
CA GLN A 283 12.63 3.24 -10.49
C GLN A 283 12.60 2.54 -9.13
N LEU A 284 11.41 2.32 -8.56
CA LEU A 284 11.23 1.63 -7.28
C LEU A 284 11.93 0.25 -7.30
N ARG A 285 11.78 -0.50 -8.38
CA ARG A 285 12.38 -1.84 -8.50
C ARG A 285 13.91 -1.79 -8.55
N ARG A 286 14.49 -0.79 -9.21
CA ARG A 286 15.95 -0.58 -9.22
C ARG A 286 16.47 -0.23 -7.83
N ASP A 287 15.76 0.64 -7.12
CA ASP A 287 16.18 1.12 -5.80
C ASP A 287 16.05 0.04 -4.74
N LEU A 288 15.01 -0.80 -4.81
CA LEU A 288 14.80 -1.90 -3.86
C LEU A 288 15.65 -3.15 -4.15
N ASN A 289 15.96 -3.43 -5.41
CA ASN A 289 16.72 -4.61 -5.81
C ASN A 289 17.91 -4.22 -6.70
N PRO A 290 18.91 -3.50 -6.16
CA PRO A 290 20.10 -3.11 -6.91
C PRO A 290 20.91 -4.33 -7.39
N SER A 291 20.81 -5.45 -6.66
CA SER A 291 21.46 -6.70 -7.03
C SER A 291 20.83 -7.38 -8.25
N GLN A 292 19.58 -7.08 -8.57
CA GLN A 292 18.76 -7.75 -9.60
C GLN A 292 18.49 -9.24 -9.37
N HIS A 293 18.70 -9.75 -8.15
CA HIS A 293 18.50 -11.18 -7.85
C HIS A 293 17.24 -11.50 -7.04
N ASP A 294 16.56 -10.50 -6.48
CA ASP A 294 15.41 -10.74 -5.61
C ASP A 294 14.25 -11.48 -6.30
N PRO A 295 13.81 -12.64 -5.77
CA PRO A 295 12.67 -13.39 -6.32
C PRO A 295 11.38 -12.58 -6.41
N ALA A 296 11.14 -11.68 -5.44
CA ALA A 296 10.02 -10.75 -5.42
C ALA A 296 9.89 -9.95 -6.71
N MET A 297 11.00 -9.65 -7.40
CA MET A 297 10.99 -8.85 -8.61
C MET A 297 10.56 -9.64 -9.85
N ARG A 298 10.39 -10.97 -9.78
CA ARG A 298 10.01 -11.80 -10.94
C ARG A 298 8.49 -11.98 -11.11
N HIS A 299 7.73 -11.70 -10.06
CA HIS A 299 6.29 -11.91 -10.02
C HIS A 299 5.62 -10.75 -9.29
N SER A 300 4.72 -10.04 -9.97
CA SER A 300 3.89 -8.98 -9.40
C SER A 300 2.41 -9.29 -9.67
N VAL A 301 1.56 -8.94 -8.72
CA VAL A 301 0.11 -8.97 -8.86
C VAL A 301 -0.42 -7.54 -8.76
N VAL A 302 -1.36 -7.17 -9.62
CA VAL A 302 -1.96 -5.83 -9.64
C VAL A 302 -3.45 -5.93 -9.33
N ILE A 303 -3.94 -5.10 -8.41
CA ILE A 303 -5.37 -4.88 -8.19
C ILE A 303 -5.66 -3.42 -8.54
N ALA A 304 -6.57 -3.21 -9.47
CA ALA A 304 -6.81 -1.89 -10.02
C ALA A 304 -8.30 -1.57 -10.08
N HIS A 305 -8.67 -0.41 -9.56
CA HIS A 305 -10.04 0.06 -9.52
C HIS A 305 -10.29 1.15 -10.56
N SER A 306 -11.42 1.07 -11.25
CA SER A 306 -11.89 2.13 -12.14
C SER A 306 -10.80 2.56 -13.14
N MET A 307 -10.57 3.87 -13.30
CA MET A 307 -9.52 4.39 -14.19
C MET A 307 -8.13 3.82 -13.94
N GLY A 308 -7.79 3.47 -12.69
CA GLY A 308 -6.52 2.81 -12.36
C GLY A 308 -6.31 1.50 -13.11
N GLY A 309 -7.40 0.82 -13.50
CA GLY A 309 -7.37 -0.37 -14.35
C GLY A 309 -6.91 -0.10 -15.77
N LEU A 310 -7.17 1.08 -16.33
CA LEU A 310 -6.68 1.48 -17.66
C LEU A 310 -5.16 1.66 -17.65
N LEU A 311 -4.64 2.36 -16.64
CA LEU A 311 -3.19 2.51 -16.44
C LEU A 311 -2.54 1.14 -16.25
N SER A 312 -3.15 0.30 -15.44
CA SER A 312 -2.64 -1.04 -15.12
C SER A 312 -2.71 -2.00 -16.31
N LYS A 313 -3.67 -1.83 -17.22
CA LYS A 313 -3.75 -2.58 -18.49
C LYS A 313 -2.49 -2.38 -19.34
N THR A 314 -1.90 -1.18 -19.32
CA THR A 314 -0.63 -0.92 -20.04
C THR A 314 0.54 -1.76 -19.53
N LEU A 315 0.49 -2.26 -18.29
CA LEU A 315 1.54 -3.15 -17.77
C LEU A 315 1.53 -4.51 -18.46
N ILE A 316 0.41 -4.90 -19.07
CA ILE A 316 0.19 -6.26 -19.58
C ILE A 316 -0.08 -6.28 -21.09
N THR A 317 -0.06 -5.13 -21.77
CA THR A 317 -0.25 -5.01 -23.21
C THR A 317 1.02 -4.53 -23.90
N THR A 318 1.12 -4.81 -25.19
CA THR A 318 2.13 -4.23 -26.10
C THR A 318 1.41 -3.39 -27.15
N THR A 319 1.99 -2.25 -27.52
CA THR A 319 1.34 -1.31 -28.45
C THR A 319 1.60 -1.61 -29.93
N ASP A 320 2.79 -2.15 -30.28
CA ASP A 320 3.22 -2.45 -31.66
C ASP A 320 2.81 -1.35 -32.67
N ASP A 321 3.08 -0.08 -32.31
CA ASP A 321 2.71 1.16 -33.02
C ASP A 321 1.23 1.50 -33.18
N LYS A 322 0.29 0.63 -32.78
CA LYS A 322 -1.16 0.86 -32.98
C LYS A 322 -1.64 2.19 -32.40
N LEU A 323 -1.21 2.51 -31.18
CA LEU A 323 -1.56 3.77 -30.53
C LEU A 323 -0.90 4.97 -31.20
N TRP A 324 0.38 4.85 -31.58
CA TRP A 324 1.11 5.91 -32.25
C TRP A 324 0.42 6.32 -33.54
N LYS A 325 0.09 5.34 -34.39
CA LYS A 325 -0.59 5.54 -35.68
C LYS A 325 -2.03 6.05 -35.54
N ARG A 326 -2.65 5.94 -34.36
CA ARG A 326 -3.96 6.55 -34.11
C ARG A 326 -3.85 8.05 -33.87
N ALA A 327 -2.71 8.53 -33.39
CA ALA A 327 -2.48 9.95 -33.10
C ALA A 327 -1.64 10.65 -34.16
N PHE A 328 -0.66 9.97 -34.76
CA PHE A 328 0.35 10.54 -35.65
C PHE A 328 0.39 9.87 -37.02
N THR A 329 0.74 10.64 -38.05
CA THR A 329 0.88 10.22 -39.46
C THR A 329 2.33 9.91 -39.86
N ILE A 330 3.31 10.31 -39.04
CA ILE A 330 4.75 10.13 -39.24
C ILE A 330 5.38 9.24 -38.17
N SER A 331 6.64 8.82 -38.36
CA SER A 331 7.41 8.09 -37.34
C SER A 331 7.88 8.96 -36.18
N THR A 332 8.38 8.32 -35.12
CA THR A 332 8.90 9.00 -33.92
C THR A 332 10.16 9.82 -34.19
N GLU A 333 10.96 9.42 -35.17
CA GLU A 333 12.22 10.05 -35.56
C GLU A 333 11.99 11.34 -36.38
N GLU A 334 10.86 11.41 -37.08
CA GLU A 334 10.51 12.54 -37.96
C GLU A 334 9.95 13.76 -37.23
N LEU A 335 9.51 13.60 -35.98
CA LEU A 335 9.05 14.73 -35.16
C LEU A 335 10.13 15.82 -35.06
N ARG A 336 9.74 17.08 -34.94
CA ARG A 336 10.66 18.22 -34.78
C ARG A 336 10.81 18.65 -33.32
N LEU A 337 10.15 17.96 -32.40
CA LEU A 337 10.27 18.17 -30.95
C LEU A 337 11.69 17.94 -30.43
N ASP A 338 12.03 18.65 -29.36
CA ASP A 338 13.25 18.37 -28.58
C ASP A 338 13.27 16.94 -28.03
N ALA A 339 14.46 16.46 -27.67
CA ALA A 339 14.64 15.07 -27.24
C ALA A 339 13.81 14.69 -26.00
N LYS A 340 13.60 15.62 -25.07
CA LYS A 340 12.86 15.38 -23.83
C LYS A 340 11.35 15.26 -24.10
N ASN A 341 10.79 16.20 -24.85
CA ASN A 341 9.36 16.23 -25.18
C ASN A 341 8.99 15.08 -26.13
N ARG A 342 9.87 14.77 -27.09
CA ARG A 342 9.76 13.59 -27.94
C ARG A 342 9.74 12.30 -27.11
N GLN A 343 10.72 12.11 -26.22
CA GLN A 343 10.81 10.89 -25.41
C GLN A 343 9.56 10.71 -24.54
N LEU A 344 9.05 11.78 -23.92
CA LEU A 344 7.82 11.71 -23.11
C LEU A 344 6.61 11.24 -23.94
N LEU A 345 6.45 11.74 -25.17
CA LEU A 345 5.39 11.28 -26.08
C LEU A 345 5.59 9.83 -26.49
N VAL A 346 6.80 9.46 -26.92
CA VAL A 346 7.12 8.09 -27.32
C VAL A 346 6.78 7.13 -26.18
N ASP A 347 7.26 7.39 -24.96
CA ASP A 347 7.00 6.53 -23.79
C ASP A 347 5.51 6.52 -23.37
N SER A 348 4.74 7.55 -23.74
CA SER A 348 3.30 7.62 -23.51
C SER A 348 2.47 6.89 -24.56
N PHE A 349 3.04 6.50 -25.71
CA PHE A 349 2.33 5.83 -26.81
C PHE A 349 2.91 4.46 -27.17
N GLN A 350 4.16 4.19 -26.78
CA GLN A 350 4.89 2.97 -27.13
C GLN A 350 5.39 2.26 -25.88
N TRP A 351 4.92 1.02 -25.69
CA TRP A 351 5.41 0.17 -24.60
C TRP A 351 5.24 -1.32 -24.91
N LYS A 352 5.99 -2.13 -24.16
CA LYS A 352 5.86 -3.59 -24.14
C LYS A 352 5.25 -4.09 -22.84
N ALA A 353 4.54 -5.20 -22.92
CA ALA A 353 4.02 -5.88 -21.74
C ALA A 353 5.17 -6.26 -20.79
N ARG A 354 4.94 -6.11 -19.49
CA ARG A 354 5.93 -6.40 -18.46
C ARG A 354 6.03 -7.91 -18.22
N PRO A 355 7.24 -8.48 -18.28
CA PRO A 355 7.42 -9.90 -18.00
C PRO A 355 7.23 -10.23 -16.51
N ASP A 356 7.41 -9.25 -15.61
CA ASP A 356 7.27 -9.46 -14.16
C ASP A 356 5.82 -9.45 -13.66
N VAL A 357 4.87 -8.88 -14.42
CA VAL A 357 3.46 -8.90 -14.03
C VAL A 357 2.84 -10.23 -14.46
N LYS A 358 2.24 -10.95 -13.51
CA LYS A 358 1.71 -12.30 -13.73
C LYS A 358 0.21 -12.41 -13.53
N ARG A 359 -0.38 -11.46 -12.80
CA ARG A 359 -1.81 -11.45 -12.54
C ARG A 359 -2.33 -10.03 -12.37
N ILE A 360 -3.52 -9.77 -12.91
CA ILE A 360 -4.25 -8.52 -12.70
C ILE A 360 -5.70 -8.80 -12.29
N ILE A 361 -6.20 -8.05 -11.32
CA ILE A 361 -7.59 -8.06 -10.86
C ILE A 361 -8.17 -6.67 -11.16
N TYR A 362 -9.06 -6.61 -12.14
CA TYR A 362 -9.81 -5.42 -12.48
C TYR A 362 -11.05 -5.33 -11.60
N VAL A 363 -11.30 -4.15 -11.02
CA VAL A 363 -12.50 -3.90 -10.24
C VAL A 363 -13.22 -2.66 -10.79
N ALA A 364 -14.40 -2.84 -11.37
CA ALA A 364 -15.23 -1.77 -11.92
C ALA A 364 -14.50 -0.86 -12.93
N VAL A 365 -13.70 -1.44 -13.83
CA VAL A 365 -12.82 -0.70 -14.74
C VAL A 365 -13.55 -0.32 -16.04
N PRO A 366 -13.57 0.95 -16.47
CA PRO A 366 -14.25 1.38 -17.69
C PRO A 366 -13.41 1.10 -18.95
N HIS A 367 -13.21 -0.17 -19.33
CA HIS A 367 -12.37 -0.53 -20.48
C HIS A 367 -12.85 0.07 -21.81
N ARG A 368 -14.14 0.37 -21.93
CA ARG A 368 -14.76 1.06 -23.09
C ARG A 368 -15.38 2.41 -22.70
N GLY A 369 -14.89 3.02 -21.62
CA GLY A 369 -15.33 4.33 -21.15
C GLY A 369 -16.59 4.31 -20.30
N SER A 370 -17.06 5.49 -19.90
CA SER A 370 -18.23 5.65 -19.05
C SER A 370 -18.95 6.95 -19.37
N THR A 371 -20.28 6.92 -19.30
CA THR A 371 -21.12 8.12 -19.45
C THR A 371 -20.98 9.10 -18.28
N LEU A 372 -20.23 8.75 -17.23
CA LEU A 372 -19.82 9.71 -16.22
C LEU A 372 -19.12 10.92 -16.86
N ALA A 373 -18.31 10.70 -17.90
CA ALA A 373 -17.61 11.74 -18.66
C ALA A 373 -18.55 12.76 -19.34
N THR A 374 -19.81 12.39 -19.59
CA THR A 374 -20.79 13.24 -20.29
C THR A 374 -21.86 13.85 -19.38
N SER A 375 -21.86 13.47 -18.09
CA SER A 375 -22.81 13.95 -17.07
C SER A 375 -22.60 15.44 -16.70
N PHE A 376 -23.69 16.14 -16.33
CA PHE A 376 -23.66 17.59 -16.01
C PHE A 376 -22.64 17.97 -14.91
N PRO A 377 -22.47 17.22 -13.80
CA PRO A 377 -21.45 17.50 -12.81
C PRO A 377 -20.02 17.31 -13.34
N ALA A 378 -19.80 16.36 -14.25
CA ALA A 378 -18.48 16.09 -14.81
C ALA A 378 -17.97 17.25 -15.70
N ARG A 379 -18.87 17.92 -16.46
CA ARG A 379 -18.50 19.11 -17.26
C ARG A 379 -18.01 20.28 -16.41
N LEU A 380 -18.58 20.45 -15.21
CA LEU A 380 -18.13 21.49 -14.28
C LEU A 380 -16.78 21.13 -13.65
N ILE A 381 -16.57 19.87 -13.29
CA ILE A 381 -15.30 19.36 -12.74
C ILE A 381 -14.18 19.45 -13.79
N GLN A 382 -14.46 19.14 -15.06
CA GLN A 382 -13.50 19.21 -16.18
C GLN A 382 -12.84 20.58 -16.31
N ARG A 383 -13.63 21.67 -16.21
CA ARG A 383 -13.13 23.05 -16.32
C ARG A 383 -12.15 23.46 -15.21
N LEU A 384 -12.13 22.70 -14.11
CA LEU A 384 -11.31 23.01 -12.94
C LEU A 384 -10.02 22.16 -12.88
N ILE A 385 -9.86 21.19 -13.80
CA ILE A 385 -8.66 20.37 -13.90
C ILE A 385 -7.55 21.18 -14.56
N ARG A 386 -6.42 21.32 -13.87
CA ARG A 386 -5.20 21.87 -14.46
C ARG A 386 -4.31 20.74 -14.96
N LEU A 387 -3.94 20.84 -16.24
CA LEU A 387 -2.95 19.97 -16.85
C LEU A 387 -1.55 20.35 -16.35
N PRO A 388 -0.62 19.39 -16.24
CA PRO A 388 0.73 19.66 -15.79
C PRO A 388 1.48 20.50 -16.83
N GLU A 389 2.37 21.39 -16.36
CA GLU A 389 3.15 22.30 -17.23
C GLU A 389 3.93 21.56 -18.32
N THR A 390 4.47 20.38 -17.99
CA THR A 390 5.17 19.53 -18.96
C THR A 390 4.28 19.11 -20.12
N LEU A 391 3.01 18.79 -19.85
CA LEU A 391 2.06 18.43 -20.91
C LEU A 391 1.71 19.66 -21.76
N LEU A 392 1.48 20.81 -21.14
CA LEU A 392 1.18 22.06 -21.86
C LEU A 392 2.33 22.45 -22.79
N SER A 393 3.58 22.32 -22.33
CA SER A 393 4.78 22.53 -23.16
C SER A 393 4.81 21.58 -24.35
N VAL A 394 4.65 20.27 -24.12
CA VAL A 394 4.64 19.27 -25.21
C VAL A 394 3.55 19.56 -26.23
N THR A 395 2.33 19.92 -25.79
CA THR A 395 1.23 20.22 -26.71
C THR A 395 1.45 21.50 -27.50
N ALA A 396 2.06 22.53 -26.88
CA ALA A 396 2.38 23.78 -27.56
C ALA A 396 3.44 23.56 -28.64
N ASP A 397 4.48 22.79 -28.33
CA ASP A 397 5.53 22.45 -29.29
C ASP A 397 4.98 21.59 -30.43
N LEU A 398 4.11 20.62 -30.14
CA LEU A 398 3.44 19.81 -31.16
C LEU A 398 2.64 20.68 -32.13
N ILE A 399 1.81 21.60 -31.62
CA ILE A 399 1.03 22.53 -32.47
C ILE A 399 1.97 23.43 -33.28
N ALA A 400 3.03 23.95 -32.67
CA ALA A 400 3.91 24.90 -33.32
C ALA A 400 4.81 24.28 -34.40
N LEU A 401 5.25 23.03 -34.20
CA LEU A 401 6.31 22.42 -35.00
C LEU A 401 5.81 21.28 -35.90
N ASP A 402 4.76 20.55 -35.49
CA ASP A 402 4.36 19.26 -36.04
C ASP A 402 2.82 19.08 -36.10
N ALA A 403 2.03 20.15 -36.27
CA ALA A 403 0.56 20.03 -36.35
C ALA A 403 0.08 19.17 -37.53
N ASP A 404 0.81 19.19 -38.65
CA ASP A 404 0.59 18.38 -39.85
C ASP A 404 0.94 16.89 -39.65
N ALA A 405 1.70 16.58 -38.62
CA ALA A 405 2.02 15.21 -38.22
C ALA A 405 0.90 14.53 -37.43
N LEU A 406 -0.10 15.27 -36.94
CA LEU A 406 -1.23 14.73 -36.19
C LEU A 406 -2.33 14.26 -37.14
N THR A 407 -3.02 13.18 -36.76
CA THR A 407 -4.32 12.86 -37.35
C THR A 407 -5.32 13.97 -37.06
N GLU A 408 -6.35 14.12 -37.89
CA GLU A 408 -7.35 15.18 -37.74
C GLU A 408 -8.01 15.13 -36.34
N GLU A 409 -8.36 13.94 -35.85
CA GLU A 409 -8.98 13.79 -34.54
C GLU A 409 -8.01 14.11 -33.39
N ALA A 410 -6.73 13.77 -33.54
CA ALA A 410 -5.70 14.09 -32.54
C ALA A 410 -5.42 15.60 -32.50
N LEU A 411 -5.36 16.26 -33.65
CA LEU A 411 -5.20 17.71 -33.75
C LEU A 411 -6.35 18.43 -33.03
N GLN A 412 -7.61 18.06 -33.31
CA GLN A 412 -8.78 18.63 -32.62
C GLN A 412 -8.71 18.43 -31.10
N THR A 413 -8.23 17.27 -30.64
CA THR A 413 -8.10 16.96 -29.22
C THR A 413 -7.04 17.82 -28.55
N VAL A 414 -5.90 18.04 -29.21
CA VAL A 414 -4.80 18.86 -28.72
C VAL A 414 -5.19 20.34 -28.72
N GLU A 415 -5.78 20.85 -29.81
CA GLU A 415 -6.23 22.25 -29.93
C GLU A 415 -7.31 22.62 -28.90
N SER A 416 -8.26 21.70 -28.65
CA SER A 416 -9.32 21.91 -27.66
C SER A 416 -8.87 21.66 -26.21
N LEU A 417 -7.61 21.24 -25.99
CA LEU A 417 -7.08 20.82 -24.69
C LEU A 417 -7.95 19.76 -23.99
N SER A 418 -8.63 18.91 -24.76
CA SER A 418 -9.52 17.83 -24.27
C SER A 418 -8.72 16.60 -23.80
N LEU A 419 -7.59 16.83 -23.14
CA LEU A 419 -6.59 15.82 -22.77
C LEU A 419 -6.74 15.32 -21.33
N SER A 420 -7.66 15.88 -20.54
CA SER A 420 -7.85 15.42 -19.16
C SER A 420 -8.38 14.00 -19.11
N SER A 421 -8.07 13.30 -18.00
CA SER A 421 -8.57 11.95 -17.75
C SER A 421 -10.07 11.79 -17.99
N ILE A 422 -10.88 12.77 -17.61
CA ILE A 422 -12.34 12.71 -17.75
C ILE A 422 -12.73 12.64 -19.23
N HIS A 423 -12.04 13.36 -20.11
CA HIS A 423 -12.27 13.24 -21.56
C HIS A 423 -11.81 11.89 -22.09
N ASN A 424 -10.65 11.39 -21.65
CA ASN A 424 -10.16 10.05 -22.02
C ASN A 424 -11.02 8.89 -21.52
N LEU A 425 -11.95 9.14 -20.59
CA LEU A 425 -12.94 8.16 -20.13
C LEU A 425 -14.24 8.20 -20.95
N SER A 426 -14.33 9.07 -21.96
CA SER A 426 -15.45 9.09 -22.88
C SER A 426 -15.57 7.74 -23.62
N PRO A 427 -16.77 7.16 -23.75
CA PRO A 427 -16.99 5.98 -24.58
C PRO A 427 -16.72 6.18 -26.07
N ASN A 428 -16.47 7.42 -26.51
CA ASN A 428 -16.14 7.77 -27.89
C ASN A 428 -14.65 8.18 -28.06
N ASP A 429 -13.82 8.04 -27.02
CA ASP A 429 -12.40 8.38 -27.10
C ASP A 429 -11.66 7.34 -27.97
N PRO A 430 -11.06 7.74 -29.12
CA PRO A 430 -10.44 6.78 -30.02
C PRO A 430 -9.19 6.10 -29.45
N LEU A 431 -8.44 6.78 -28.58
CA LEU A 431 -7.27 6.21 -27.93
C LEU A 431 -7.67 5.15 -26.91
N LEU A 432 -8.79 5.36 -26.20
CA LEU A 432 -9.35 4.36 -25.29
C LEU A 432 -9.79 3.10 -26.03
N HIS A 433 -10.46 3.24 -27.18
CA HIS A 433 -10.81 2.09 -28.03
C HIS A 433 -9.57 1.34 -28.49
N SER A 434 -8.56 2.07 -28.99
CA SER A 434 -7.30 1.49 -29.46
C SER A 434 -6.55 0.78 -28.32
N LEU A 435 -6.57 1.34 -27.10
CA LEU A 435 -6.02 0.70 -25.90
C LEU A 435 -6.75 -0.61 -25.58
N ASN A 436 -8.05 -0.68 -25.87
CA ASN A 436 -8.83 -1.87 -25.61
C ASN A 436 -8.51 -3.03 -26.56
N GLU A 437 -8.13 -2.71 -27.80
CA GLU A 437 -7.77 -3.65 -28.88
C GLU A 437 -6.33 -4.17 -28.79
N LEU A 438 -5.51 -3.62 -27.89
CA LEU A 438 -4.14 -4.11 -27.70
C LEU A 438 -4.14 -5.54 -27.20
N GLU A 439 -3.20 -6.32 -27.74
CA GLU A 439 -2.99 -7.70 -27.31
C GLU A 439 -2.47 -7.73 -25.88
N THR A 440 -3.08 -8.59 -25.07
CA THR A 440 -2.63 -8.85 -23.71
C THR A 440 -1.60 -9.97 -23.71
N ALA A 441 -0.55 -9.82 -22.91
CA ALA A 441 0.47 -10.83 -22.76
C ALA A 441 -0.10 -12.18 -22.29
N PRO A 442 0.24 -13.30 -22.98
CA PRO A 442 -0.38 -14.61 -22.72
C PRO A 442 0.04 -15.22 -21.37
N TRP A 443 1.09 -14.72 -20.73
CA TRP A 443 1.54 -15.18 -19.41
C TRP A 443 0.79 -14.52 -18.24
N VAL A 444 -0.13 -13.59 -18.51
CA VAL A 444 -0.84 -12.83 -17.47
C VAL A 444 -2.22 -13.40 -17.24
N ARG A 445 -2.50 -13.79 -15.99
CA ARG A 445 -3.84 -14.15 -15.54
C ARG A 445 -4.68 -12.89 -15.29
N ARG A 446 -5.89 -12.84 -15.82
CA ARG A 446 -6.77 -11.66 -15.79
C ARG A 446 -8.07 -12.01 -15.08
N HIS A 447 -8.50 -11.17 -14.15
CA HIS A 447 -9.75 -11.34 -13.41
C HIS A 447 -10.55 -10.05 -13.44
N SER A 448 -11.88 -10.15 -13.49
CA SER A 448 -12.79 -9.01 -13.47
C SER A 448 -13.81 -9.13 -12.34
N ILE A 449 -13.98 -8.07 -11.57
CA ILE A 449 -15.01 -7.92 -10.55
C ILE A 449 -15.86 -6.72 -10.94
N ILE A 450 -17.13 -6.95 -11.25
CA ILE A 450 -18.03 -5.94 -11.81
C ILE A 450 -19.17 -5.66 -10.85
N GLY A 451 -19.33 -4.40 -10.47
CA GLY A 451 -20.43 -3.96 -9.62
C GLY A 451 -21.76 -3.95 -10.36
N ASN A 452 -22.81 -4.41 -9.68
CA ASN A 452 -24.19 -4.28 -10.13
C ASN A 452 -25.07 -3.80 -8.96
N ARG A 453 -25.77 -2.67 -9.14
CA ARG A 453 -26.66 -2.08 -8.12
C ARG A 453 -27.96 -2.86 -7.89
N GLY A 454 -28.11 -4.05 -8.46
CA GLY A 454 -29.27 -4.93 -8.25
C GLY A 454 -30.54 -4.50 -8.98
N ARG A 455 -30.42 -3.69 -10.04
CA ARG A 455 -31.58 -3.37 -10.91
C ARG A 455 -32.00 -4.64 -11.66
N LYS A 456 -33.28 -4.99 -11.58
CA LYS A 456 -33.85 -6.13 -12.33
C LYS A 456 -33.66 -5.91 -13.83
N GLY A 457 -33.26 -6.95 -14.55
CA GLY A 457 -33.12 -6.93 -16.00
C GLY A 457 -31.84 -7.65 -16.48
N PRO A 458 -31.59 -7.64 -17.80
CA PRO A 458 -30.40 -8.25 -18.39
C PRO A 458 -29.11 -7.61 -17.87
N LEU A 459 -28.05 -8.40 -17.75
CA LEU A 459 -26.74 -7.96 -17.23
C LEU A 459 -26.12 -6.88 -18.13
N GLU A 460 -26.36 -6.95 -19.44
CA GLU A 460 -25.88 -6.01 -20.46
C GLU A 460 -26.43 -4.59 -20.26
N LYS A 461 -27.59 -4.49 -19.59
CA LYS A 461 -28.22 -3.21 -19.23
C LYS A 461 -27.89 -2.77 -17.80
N SER A 462 -27.09 -3.56 -17.08
CA SER A 462 -26.70 -3.27 -15.70
C SER A 462 -25.52 -2.30 -15.63
N SER A 463 -25.35 -1.70 -14.45
CA SER A 463 -24.28 -0.75 -14.18
C SER A 463 -24.08 -0.61 -12.67
N ASP A 464 -22.83 -0.36 -12.30
CA ASP A 464 -22.45 0.05 -10.94
C ASP A 464 -22.85 1.52 -10.63
N GLY A 465 -23.46 2.21 -11.59
CA GLY A 465 -23.90 3.61 -11.51
C GLY A 465 -22.95 4.62 -12.13
N VAL A 466 -21.73 4.20 -12.46
CA VAL A 466 -20.73 4.99 -13.17
C VAL A 466 -20.38 4.26 -14.47
N VAL A 467 -19.98 3.00 -14.38
CA VAL A 467 -19.53 2.18 -15.49
C VAL A 467 -20.63 1.18 -15.86
N PRO A 468 -21.04 1.11 -17.14
CA PRO A 468 -21.96 0.05 -17.59
C PRO A 468 -21.23 -1.29 -17.64
N TYR A 469 -21.97 -2.39 -17.45
CA TYR A 469 -21.40 -3.74 -17.54
C TYR A 469 -20.64 -3.95 -18.85
N THR A 470 -21.20 -3.51 -19.98
CA THR A 470 -20.58 -3.64 -21.32
C THR A 470 -19.23 -2.94 -21.45
N SER A 471 -18.95 -1.94 -20.61
CA SER A 471 -17.63 -1.29 -20.55
C SER A 471 -16.68 -2.01 -19.59
N SER A 472 -17.19 -2.55 -18.47
CA SER A 472 -16.38 -3.31 -17.51
C SER A 472 -16.04 -4.72 -17.95
N HIS A 473 -16.89 -5.32 -18.77
CA HIS A 473 -16.76 -6.68 -19.24
C HIS A 473 -15.58 -6.83 -20.22
N LEU A 474 -14.78 -7.87 -20.05
CA LEU A 474 -13.69 -8.23 -20.97
C LEU A 474 -13.78 -9.71 -21.34
N GLU A 475 -13.68 -9.97 -22.64
CA GLU A 475 -13.55 -11.34 -23.13
C GLU A 475 -12.20 -11.95 -22.77
N GLY A 476 -12.20 -13.27 -22.54
CA GLY A 476 -11.01 -14.07 -22.30
C GLY A 476 -10.33 -13.84 -20.93
N VAL A 477 -11.01 -13.26 -19.95
CA VAL A 477 -10.52 -13.23 -18.56
C VAL A 477 -10.64 -14.62 -17.91
N ASP A 478 -9.73 -14.96 -17.00
CA ASP A 478 -9.73 -16.23 -16.27
C ASP A 478 -10.88 -16.34 -15.26
N SER A 479 -11.38 -15.21 -14.72
CA SER A 479 -12.67 -15.16 -14.02
C SER A 479 -13.33 -13.80 -14.15
N GLU A 480 -14.66 -13.80 -14.20
CA GLU A 480 -15.51 -12.61 -14.09
C GLU A 480 -16.57 -12.87 -13.02
N VAL A 481 -16.69 -11.97 -12.04
CA VAL A 481 -17.69 -12.06 -10.97
C VAL A 481 -18.48 -10.77 -10.90
N ILE A 482 -19.81 -10.92 -10.88
CA ILE A 482 -20.74 -9.81 -10.65
C ILE A 482 -21.05 -9.73 -9.16
N VAL A 483 -20.81 -8.57 -8.57
CA VAL A 483 -21.01 -8.33 -7.13
C VAL A 483 -22.09 -7.28 -6.89
N PRO A 484 -22.89 -7.41 -5.82
CA PRO A 484 -23.86 -6.39 -5.47
C PRO A 484 -23.11 -5.13 -5.01
N GLY A 485 -23.25 -4.02 -5.71
CA GLY A 485 -22.53 -2.80 -5.36
C GLY A 485 -22.66 -1.67 -6.36
N ASP A 486 -22.38 -0.46 -5.88
CA ASP A 486 -22.16 0.70 -6.75
C ASP A 486 -20.72 0.70 -7.28
N HIS A 487 -20.26 1.83 -7.83
CA HIS A 487 -18.89 1.96 -8.34
C HIS A 487 -17.80 1.74 -7.27
N GLY A 488 -18.17 1.79 -5.98
CA GLY A 488 -17.34 1.38 -4.85
C GLY A 488 -17.32 -0.13 -4.61
N ALA A 489 -17.69 -0.97 -5.59
CA ALA A 489 -17.80 -2.43 -5.49
C ALA A 489 -16.60 -3.13 -4.82
N TYR A 490 -15.38 -2.60 -4.93
CA TYR A 490 -14.19 -3.14 -4.24
C TYR A 490 -14.32 -3.16 -2.70
N LYS A 491 -15.29 -2.44 -2.12
CA LYS A 491 -15.57 -2.38 -0.69
C LYS A 491 -16.56 -3.45 -0.22
N THR A 492 -17.18 -4.19 -1.13
CA THR A 492 -18.22 -5.14 -0.78
C THR A 492 -17.59 -6.45 -0.28
N PRO A 493 -18.24 -7.16 0.65
CA PRO A 493 -17.73 -8.45 1.13
C PRO A 493 -17.49 -9.46 0.01
N GLU A 494 -18.33 -9.46 -1.02
CA GLU A 494 -18.25 -10.38 -2.17
C GLU A 494 -17.03 -10.07 -3.04
N ALA A 495 -16.74 -8.79 -3.29
CA ALA A 495 -15.55 -8.40 -4.03
C ALA A 495 -14.27 -8.74 -3.25
N LEU A 496 -14.26 -8.49 -1.94
CA LEU A 496 -13.15 -8.86 -1.07
C LEU A 496 -12.93 -10.37 -1.06
N ALA A 497 -14.00 -11.16 -0.95
CA ALA A 497 -13.92 -12.62 -1.00
C ALA A 497 -13.32 -13.12 -2.31
N GLU A 498 -13.73 -12.54 -3.45
CA GLU A 498 -13.16 -12.91 -4.76
C GLU A 498 -11.68 -12.49 -4.88
N ILE A 499 -11.30 -11.30 -4.40
CA ILE A 499 -9.90 -10.87 -4.34
C ILE A 499 -9.08 -11.87 -3.50
N MET A 500 -9.54 -12.23 -2.31
CA MET A 500 -8.85 -13.17 -1.42
C MET A 500 -8.73 -14.55 -2.05
N ARG A 501 -9.78 -15.04 -2.73
CA ARG A 501 -9.75 -16.31 -3.47
C ARG A 501 -8.70 -16.27 -4.57
N ILE A 502 -8.68 -15.21 -5.38
CA ILE A 502 -7.73 -15.03 -6.49
C ILE A 502 -6.28 -14.99 -5.98
N LEU A 503 -6.00 -14.29 -4.89
CA LEU A 503 -4.65 -14.19 -4.30
C LEU A 503 -4.15 -15.52 -3.71
N GLN A 504 -5.05 -16.47 -3.46
CA GLN A 504 -4.69 -17.82 -3.01
C GLN A 504 -4.48 -18.81 -4.16
N LEU A 505 -4.82 -18.43 -5.41
CA LEU A 505 -4.52 -19.24 -6.59
C LEU A 505 -3.00 -19.33 -6.82
N PRO A 506 -2.50 -20.42 -7.41
CA PRO A 506 -1.07 -20.62 -7.66
C PRO A 506 -0.42 -19.46 -8.42
#